data_AF-A0A1J5QSC9-F1
#
_entry.id   AF-A0A1J5QSC9-F1
#
_cell.length_a   1.000
_cell.length_b   1.000
_cell.length_c   1.000
_cell.angle_alpha   90.00
_cell.angle_beta   90.00
_cell.angle_gamma   90.00
#
_symmetry.space_group_name_H-M   'P 1'
#
loop_
_entity.id
_entity.type
_entity.pdbx_description
1 polymer ?
#
loop_
_entity_poly.entity_id
_entity_poly.type
_entity_poly.pdbx_seq_one_letter_code
_entity_poly.pdbx_strand_id
1 'polypeptide(L)'
;MVHEQFVITGNTYKVESVTKGLGIYALLGERKLTSTGELTVQGLKPSHFELHQGHSAKKSLFTDFDWASKTVHMLVDGGTKDASLVSGTQDLASYAYQFMFLPTPLKSAFTVTLTTGKKLNQYPYKITGKEVLTLADTNGSSVQYKTIHIQLDQTQPQSESKELWLAAEHYYLPLRIMMVDDNGAKMEQTLTELHVE
;
A
#
# COMPACT_ATOMS: atom_id res chain seq x y z
N MET A 1 14.43 3.02 7.80
CA MET A 1 13.63 4.25 7.67
C MET A 1 12.76 4.11 6.45
N VAL A 2 11.52 4.57 6.53
CA VAL A 2 10.61 4.62 5.39
C VAL A 2 10.16 6.06 5.21
N HIS A 3 10.11 6.51 3.97
CA HIS A 3 9.55 7.80 3.58
C HIS A 3 8.49 7.52 2.51
N GLU A 4 7.25 7.96 2.75
CA GLU A 4 6.13 7.70 1.85
C GLU A 4 5.38 9.00 1.58
N GLN A 5 5.06 9.24 0.31
CA GLN A 5 4.30 10.40 -0.14
C GLN A 5 3.13 9.92 -0.99
N PHE A 6 1.93 10.38 -0.64
CA PHE A 6 0.73 10.22 -1.43
C PHE A 6 0.21 11.58 -1.84
N VAL A 7 0.14 11.83 -3.14
CA VAL A 7 -0.26 13.12 -3.71
C VAL A 7 -1.40 12.89 -4.69
N ILE A 8 -2.43 13.71 -4.60
CA ILE A 8 -3.54 13.77 -5.57
C ILE A 8 -3.46 15.12 -6.27
N THR A 9 -3.51 15.13 -7.60
CA THR A 9 -3.52 16.35 -8.40
C THR A 9 -4.64 16.27 -9.43
N GLY A 10 -5.70 17.04 -9.21
CA GLY A 10 -6.90 16.95 -10.04
C GLY A 10 -7.52 15.54 -9.96
N ASN A 11 -7.52 14.82 -11.07
CA ASN A 11 -8.08 13.47 -11.16
C ASN A 11 -7.01 12.37 -11.26
N THR A 12 -5.76 12.68 -10.92
CA THR A 12 -4.67 11.70 -10.90
C THR A 12 -4.04 11.62 -9.51
N TYR A 13 -3.34 10.53 -9.25
CA TYR A 13 -2.59 10.35 -8.02
C TYR A 13 -1.19 9.79 -8.30
N LYS A 14 -0.30 10.01 -7.33
CA LYS A 14 0.99 9.34 -7.23
C LYS A 14 1.23 8.92 -5.78
N VAL A 15 1.63 7.66 -5.59
CA VAL A 15 2.24 7.18 -4.35
C VAL A 15 3.71 6.90 -4.62
N GLU A 16 4.59 7.40 -3.76
CA GLU A 16 6.02 7.07 -3.77
C GLU A 16 6.45 6.63 -2.36
N SER A 17 7.01 5.43 -2.24
CA SER A 17 7.46 4.86 -0.97
C SER A 17 8.91 4.41 -1.08
N VAL A 18 9.80 5.03 -0.31
CA VAL A 18 11.23 4.71 -0.27
C VAL A 18 11.57 4.12 1.09
N THR A 19 12.01 2.87 1.08
CA THR A 19 12.45 2.13 2.27
C THR A 19 13.96 1.93 2.23
N LYS A 20 14.63 2.31 3.32
CA LYS A 20 16.05 2.12 3.53
C LYS A 20 16.30 1.29 4.79
N GLY A 21 17.00 0.17 4.64
CA GLY A 21 17.45 -0.66 5.76
C GLY A 21 18.40 0.12 6.69
N LEU A 22 18.42 -0.25 7.97
CA LEU A 22 19.37 0.30 8.96
C LEU A 22 20.46 -0.73 9.26
N GLY A 23 21.63 -0.26 9.70
CA GLY A 23 22.78 -1.12 10.03
C GLY A 23 23.23 -1.95 8.81
N ILE A 24 23.43 -3.25 9.02
CA ILE A 24 23.85 -4.18 7.94
C ILE A 24 22.86 -4.22 6.77
N TYR A 25 21.57 -3.97 7.02
CA TYR A 25 20.54 -3.96 5.97
C TYR A 25 20.66 -2.75 5.04
N ALA A 26 21.36 -1.68 5.43
CA ALA A 26 21.62 -0.53 4.57
C ALA A 26 22.44 -0.90 3.31
N LEU A 27 23.23 -1.98 3.38
CA LEU A 27 24.04 -2.49 2.27
C LEU A 27 23.20 -3.07 1.12
N LEU A 28 21.92 -3.40 1.37
CA LEU A 28 20.99 -3.92 0.36
C LEU A 28 20.44 -2.81 -0.56
N GLY A 29 20.78 -1.56 -0.28
CA GLY A 29 20.30 -0.39 -0.99
C GLY A 29 18.87 -0.01 -0.62
N GLU A 30 18.32 0.96 -1.35
CA GLU A 30 16.97 1.45 -1.14
C GLU A 30 15.96 0.60 -1.92
N ARG A 31 14.79 0.39 -1.34
CA ARG A 31 13.63 -0.16 -2.03
C ARG A 31 12.67 0.98 -2.32
N LYS A 32 12.41 1.25 -3.59
CA LYS A 32 11.48 2.31 -4.02
C LYS A 32 10.26 1.68 -4.68
N LEU A 33 9.07 2.04 -4.22
CA LEU A 33 7.79 1.73 -4.84
C LEU A 33 7.21 3.03 -5.41
N THR A 34 6.73 2.98 -6.64
CA THR A 34 6.00 4.10 -7.25
C THR A 34 4.70 3.56 -7.84
N SER A 35 3.57 4.17 -7.51
CA SER A 35 2.28 3.90 -8.14
C SER A 35 1.70 5.21 -8.67
N THR A 36 1.15 5.15 -9.87
CA THR A 36 0.45 6.28 -10.51
C THR A 36 -0.84 5.80 -11.14
N GLY A 37 -1.82 6.69 -11.21
CA GLY A 37 -3.07 6.38 -11.89
C GLY A 37 -4.10 7.47 -11.75
N GLU A 38 -5.35 7.09 -11.99
CA GLU A 38 -6.50 7.97 -11.93
C GLU A 38 -7.20 7.82 -10.57
N LEU A 39 -7.74 8.93 -10.08
CA LEU A 39 -8.76 8.91 -9.04
C LEU A 39 -10.13 8.77 -9.71
N THR A 40 -10.94 7.81 -9.26
CA THR A 40 -12.28 7.57 -9.78
C THR A 40 -13.30 7.63 -8.64
N VAL A 41 -14.58 7.59 -8.95
CA VAL A 41 -15.64 7.49 -7.93
C VAL A 41 -15.58 6.17 -7.14
N GLN A 42 -14.85 5.16 -7.64
CA GLN A 42 -14.55 3.91 -6.94
C GLN A 42 -13.20 3.93 -6.19
N GLY A 43 -12.49 5.05 -6.22
CA GLY A 43 -11.17 5.22 -5.63
C GLY A 43 -10.03 5.13 -6.64
N LEU A 44 -8.86 4.70 -6.16
CA LEU A 44 -7.63 4.62 -6.93
C LEU A 44 -7.74 3.56 -8.02
N LYS A 45 -7.41 3.98 -9.24
CA LYS A 45 -7.31 3.12 -10.42
C LYS A 45 -5.88 3.20 -10.95
N PRO A 46 -4.96 2.36 -10.43
CA PRO A 46 -3.57 2.35 -10.88
C PRO A 46 -3.47 2.16 -12.39
N SER A 47 -2.63 2.93 -13.07
CA SER A 47 -2.25 2.70 -14.47
C SER A 47 -0.86 2.08 -14.57
N HIS A 48 0.04 2.44 -13.65
CA HIS A 48 1.43 2.01 -13.66
C HIS A 48 2.00 1.87 -12.25
N PHE A 49 2.77 0.81 -12.03
CA PHE A 49 3.48 0.52 -10.80
C PHE A 49 4.92 0.10 -11.07
N GLU A 50 5.84 0.61 -10.26
CA GLU A 50 7.26 0.28 -10.29
C GLU A 50 7.76 -0.15 -8.92
N LEU A 51 8.64 -1.14 -8.90
CA LEU A 51 9.42 -1.52 -7.73
C LEU A 51 10.89 -1.58 -8.12
N HIS A 52 11.73 -0.78 -7.48
CA HIS A 52 13.18 -0.82 -7.62
C HIS A 52 13.82 -1.31 -6.32
N GLN A 53 14.85 -2.16 -6.44
CA GLN A 53 15.63 -2.67 -5.31
C GLN A 53 17.13 -2.42 -5.54
N GLY A 54 17.71 -1.53 -4.74
CA GLY A 54 19.07 -1.06 -4.89
C GLY A 54 19.31 -0.43 -6.27
N HIS A 55 20.55 -0.48 -6.75
CA HIS A 55 20.95 0.12 -8.03
C HIS A 55 20.82 -0.84 -9.23
N SER A 56 20.22 -2.03 -9.04
CA SER A 56 20.18 -3.05 -10.08
C SER A 56 18.93 -2.90 -10.93
N ALA A 57 19.10 -2.44 -12.18
CA ALA A 57 18.02 -2.41 -13.17
C ALA A 57 17.36 -3.80 -13.35
N LYS A 58 18.13 -4.88 -13.25
CA LYS A 58 17.63 -6.27 -13.35
C LYS A 58 16.67 -6.67 -12.22
N LYS A 59 16.68 -5.95 -11.10
CA LYS A 59 15.78 -6.20 -9.96
C LYS A 59 14.55 -5.28 -9.98
N SER A 60 14.41 -4.45 -11.02
CA SER A 60 13.25 -3.58 -11.17
C SER A 60 12.07 -4.37 -11.72
N LEU A 61 10.90 -4.15 -11.14
CA LEU A 61 9.64 -4.71 -11.62
C LEU A 61 8.79 -3.56 -12.12
N PHE A 62 8.13 -3.77 -13.25
CA PHE A 62 7.18 -2.82 -13.81
C PHE A 62 5.84 -3.53 -13.97
N THR A 63 4.76 -2.81 -13.73
CA THR A 63 3.42 -3.37 -13.89
C THR A 63 2.49 -2.33 -14.48
N ASP A 64 1.93 -2.67 -15.63
CA ASP A 64 0.95 -1.85 -16.35
C ASP A 64 -0.45 -2.45 -16.21
N PHE A 65 -1.40 -1.59 -15.90
CA PHE A 65 -2.81 -1.96 -15.72
C PHE A 65 -3.60 -1.52 -16.95
N ASP A 66 -3.79 -2.42 -17.91
CA ASP A 66 -4.64 -2.18 -19.07
C ASP A 66 -6.10 -2.49 -18.73
N TRP A 67 -6.79 -1.47 -18.20
CA TRP A 67 -8.20 -1.55 -17.86
C TRP A 67 -9.12 -1.75 -19.07
N ALA A 68 -8.68 -1.35 -20.27
CA ALA A 68 -9.48 -1.50 -21.48
C ALA A 68 -9.48 -2.97 -21.95
N SER A 69 -8.30 -3.61 -21.95
CA SER A 69 -8.17 -5.03 -22.28
C SER A 69 -8.44 -5.98 -21.10
N LYS A 70 -8.59 -5.44 -19.88
CA LYS A 70 -8.71 -6.20 -18.62
C LYS A 70 -7.51 -7.11 -18.37
N THR A 71 -6.32 -6.58 -18.61
CA THR A 71 -5.06 -7.31 -18.41
C THR A 71 -4.11 -6.50 -17.54
N VAL A 72 -3.42 -7.17 -16.61
CA VAL A 72 -2.26 -6.60 -15.92
C VAL A 72 -1.00 -7.22 -16.50
N HIS A 73 -0.09 -6.40 -16.99
CA HIS A 73 1.18 -6.78 -17.60
C HIS A 73 2.31 -6.59 -16.58
N MET A 74 2.91 -7.67 -16.11
CA MET A 74 4.01 -7.62 -15.13
C MET A 74 5.34 -7.95 -15.83
N LEU A 75 6.25 -6.98 -15.91
CA LEU A 75 7.61 -7.18 -16.42
C LEU A 75 8.51 -7.66 -15.28
N VAL A 76 8.90 -8.95 -15.34
CA VAL A 76 9.68 -9.64 -14.32
C VAL A 76 10.87 -10.34 -14.99
N ASP A 77 12.08 -10.07 -14.52
CA ASP A 77 13.31 -10.72 -15.01
C ASP A 77 13.49 -10.64 -16.56
N GLY A 78 12.98 -9.59 -17.18
CA GLY A 78 13.05 -9.36 -18.64
C GLY A 78 11.94 -10.03 -19.47
N GLY A 79 10.99 -10.72 -18.84
CA GLY A 79 9.81 -11.29 -19.49
C GLY A 79 8.50 -10.66 -19.00
N THR A 80 7.49 -10.65 -19.87
CA THR A 80 6.14 -10.19 -19.51
C THR A 80 5.30 -11.37 -19.02
N LYS A 81 4.67 -11.19 -17.87
CA LYS A 81 3.67 -12.10 -17.31
C LYS A 81 2.34 -11.39 -17.21
N ASP A 82 1.34 -11.95 -17.87
CA ASP A 82 -0.01 -11.40 -17.87
C ASP A 82 -0.90 -12.09 -16.83
N ALA A 83 -1.84 -11.33 -16.27
CA ALA A 83 -2.93 -11.87 -15.49
C ALA A 83 -4.23 -11.10 -15.77
N SER A 84 -5.38 -11.75 -15.48
CA SER A 84 -6.69 -11.13 -15.62
C SER A 84 -6.84 -9.97 -14.62
N LEU A 85 -7.16 -8.78 -15.12
CA LEU A 85 -7.37 -7.58 -14.31
C LEU A 85 -8.84 -7.45 -13.93
N VAL A 86 -9.10 -7.47 -12.63
CA VAL A 86 -10.45 -7.29 -12.07
C VAL A 86 -10.61 -5.88 -11.48
N SER A 87 -11.83 -5.38 -11.47
CA SER A 87 -12.15 -4.07 -10.91
C SER A 87 -11.66 -3.94 -9.46
N GLY A 88 -11.06 -2.80 -9.14
CA GLY A 88 -10.53 -2.51 -7.80
C GLY A 88 -9.18 -3.17 -7.50
N THR A 89 -8.53 -3.81 -8.47
CA THR A 89 -7.16 -4.29 -8.31
C THR A 89 -6.19 -3.15 -8.00
N GLN A 90 -5.32 -3.37 -7.02
CA GLN A 90 -4.32 -2.41 -6.56
C GLN A 90 -2.88 -2.93 -6.71
N ASP A 91 -1.89 -2.10 -6.41
CA ASP A 91 -0.50 -2.50 -6.23
C ASP A 91 -0.03 -2.30 -4.78
N LEU A 92 1.23 -2.66 -4.49
CA LEU A 92 1.79 -2.60 -3.14
C LEU A 92 1.86 -1.20 -2.53
N ALA A 93 1.90 -0.15 -3.36
CA ALA A 93 1.94 1.24 -2.91
C ALA A 93 0.52 1.84 -2.82
N SER A 94 -0.35 1.60 -3.80
CA SER A 94 -1.68 2.20 -3.83
C SER A 94 -2.66 1.60 -2.82
N TYR A 95 -2.55 0.30 -2.51
CA TYR A 95 -3.66 -0.38 -1.82
C TYR A 95 -3.94 0.15 -0.40
N ALA A 96 -2.92 0.67 0.30
CA ALA A 96 -3.09 1.23 1.64
C ALA A 96 -3.94 2.52 1.64
N TYR A 97 -3.90 3.25 0.52
CA TYR A 97 -4.64 4.49 0.33
C TYR A 97 -6.01 4.27 -0.33
N GLN A 98 -6.22 3.12 -0.98
CA GLN A 98 -7.53 2.77 -1.56
C GLN A 98 -8.66 2.80 -0.52
N PHE A 99 -8.36 2.47 0.74
CA PHE A 99 -9.34 2.51 1.82
C PHE A 99 -9.97 3.88 2.01
N MET A 100 -9.26 4.96 1.62
CA MET A 100 -9.77 6.32 1.76
C MET A 100 -11.00 6.64 0.91
N PHE A 101 -11.25 5.81 -0.10
CA PHE A 101 -12.32 5.99 -1.07
C PHE A 101 -13.42 4.93 -0.94
N LEU A 102 -13.34 4.08 0.09
CA LEU A 102 -14.36 3.07 0.36
C LEU A 102 -15.52 3.66 1.17
N PRO A 103 -16.75 3.15 0.98
CA PRO A 103 -17.91 3.63 1.72
C PRO A 103 -17.79 3.31 3.22
N THR A 104 -18.33 4.21 4.03
CA THR A 104 -18.51 4.02 5.48
C THR A 104 -19.91 3.43 5.75
N PRO A 105 -20.05 2.39 6.61
CA PRO A 105 -18.97 1.70 7.32
C PRO A 105 -18.24 0.66 6.46
N LEU A 106 -16.94 0.47 6.73
CA LEU A 106 -16.16 -0.62 6.16
C LEU A 106 -16.77 -1.98 6.55
N LYS A 107 -16.78 -2.92 5.60
CA LYS A 107 -17.21 -4.30 5.85
C LYS A 107 -16.29 -4.97 6.88
N SER A 108 -16.85 -5.83 7.73
CA SER A 108 -16.09 -6.57 8.75
C SER A 108 -15.06 -7.52 8.15
N ALA A 109 -15.29 -8.03 6.94
CA ALA A 109 -14.36 -8.81 6.15
C ALA A 109 -14.47 -8.46 4.66
N PHE A 110 -13.35 -8.49 3.94
CA PHE A 110 -13.27 -8.17 2.52
C PHE A 110 -12.00 -8.74 1.90
N THR A 111 -11.96 -8.84 0.58
CA THR A 111 -10.79 -9.31 -0.15
C THR A 111 -10.18 -8.17 -0.96
N VAL A 112 -8.87 -7.97 -0.82
CA VAL A 112 -8.09 -7.05 -1.64
C VAL A 112 -7.42 -7.86 -2.74
N THR A 113 -7.63 -7.50 -4.00
CA THR A 113 -6.85 -8.04 -5.12
C THR A 113 -5.69 -7.10 -5.37
N LEU A 114 -4.45 -7.57 -5.22
CA LEU A 114 -3.26 -6.74 -5.41
C LEU A 114 -2.13 -7.48 -6.12
N THR A 115 -1.37 -6.73 -6.91
CA THR A 115 -0.12 -7.21 -7.52
C THR A 115 1.09 -6.86 -6.66
N THR A 116 2.03 -7.80 -6.54
CA THR A 116 3.34 -7.55 -5.94
C THR A 116 4.39 -7.09 -6.97
N GLY A 117 3.98 -6.86 -8.21
CA GLY A 117 4.84 -6.71 -9.38
C GLY A 117 5.30 -8.04 -9.98
N LYS A 118 5.28 -9.14 -9.21
CA LYS A 118 5.64 -10.50 -9.69
C LYS A 118 4.43 -11.41 -9.92
N LYS A 119 3.37 -11.16 -9.18
CA LYS A 119 2.14 -11.96 -9.18
C LYS A 119 0.97 -11.10 -8.73
N LEU A 120 -0.19 -11.41 -9.30
CA LEU A 120 -1.49 -10.92 -8.86
C LEU A 120 -2.09 -11.93 -7.88
N ASN A 121 -2.52 -11.47 -6.72
CA ASN A 121 -3.03 -12.31 -5.64
C ASN A 121 -4.26 -11.68 -4.98
N GLN A 122 -5.01 -12.50 -4.26
CA GLN A 122 -6.13 -12.08 -3.41
C GLN A 122 -5.77 -12.25 -1.94
N TYR A 123 -6.03 -11.21 -1.15
CA TYR A 123 -5.69 -11.13 0.25
C TYR A 123 -6.97 -10.87 1.06
N PRO A 124 -7.48 -11.87 1.80
CA PRO A 124 -8.61 -11.66 2.68
C PRO A 124 -8.15 -10.84 3.89
N TYR A 125 -8.88 -9.78 4.20
CA TYR A 125 -8.70 -8.93 5.37
C TYR A 125 -9.95 -8.96 6.22
N LYS A 126 -9.77 -8.71 7.52
CA LYS A 126 -10.85 -8.50 8.48
C LYS A 126 -10.54 -7.36 9.43
N ILE A 127 -11.58 -6.76 9.97
CA ILE A 127 -11.48 -5.81 11.08
C ILE A 127 -11.22 -6.62 12.36
N THR A 128 -10.17 -6.27 13.08
CA THR A 128 -9.77 -6.94 14.34
C THR A 128 -9.83 -6.07 15.56
N GLY A 129 -9.93 -4.75 15.40
CA GLY A 129 -9.96 -3.84 16.53
C GLY A 129 -10.50 -2.47 16.17
N LYS A 130 -10.91 -1.76 17.22
CA LYS A 130 -11.12 -0.32 17.22
C LYS A 130 -10.34 0.24 18.39
N GLU A 131 -9.43 1.15 18.13
CA GLU A 131 -8.54 1.71 19.15
C GLU A 131 -8.29 3.20 18.88
N VAL A 132 -7.81 3.90 19.89
CA VAL A 132 -7.43 5.31 19.78
C VAL A 132 -5.92 5.39 19.62
N LEU A 133 -5.45 5.90 18.49
CA LEU A 133 -4.03 6.22 18.29
C LEU A 133 -3.79 7.70 18.63
N THR A 134 -2.68 7.98 19.31
CA THR A 134 -2.21 9.35 19.56
C THR A 134 -0.97 9.58 18.71
N LEU A 135 -1.05 10.52 17.77
CA LEU A 135 0.06 10.90 16.90
C LEU A 135 0.47 12.35 17.16
N ALA A 136 1.74 12.68 16.94
CA ALA A 136 2.19 14.07 16.96
C ALA A 136 1.90 14.73 15.61
N ASP A 137 1.39 15.97 15.62
CA ASP A 137 1.34 16.81 14.44
C ASP A 137 2.70 17.49 14.18
N THR A 138 2.78 18.26 13.09
CA THR A 138 3.99 19.00 12.69
C THR A 138 4.41 20.09 13.67
N ASN A 139 3.52 20.52 14.57
CA ASN A 139 3.77 21.49 15.63
C ASN A 139 4.13 20.82 16.97
N GLY A 140 4.21 19.49 17.02
CA GLY A 140 4.47 18.71 18.24
C GLY A 140 3.26 18.55 19.17
N SER A 141 2.06 18.96 18.74
CA SER A 141 0.82 18.72 19.48
C SER A 141 0.34 17.29 19.26
N SER A 142 -0.24 16.68 20.30
CA SER A 142 -0.80 15.33 20.21
C SER A 142 -2.23 15.36 19.69
N VAL A 143 -2.49 14.61 18.62
CA VAL A 143 -3.81 14.42 18.02
C VAL A 143 -4.26 12.98 18.23
N GLN A 144 -5.50 12.80 18.70
CA GLN A 144 -6.10 11.49 18.90
C GLN A 144 -7.00 11.12 17.73
N TYR A 145 -6.83 9.90 17.23
CA TYR A 145 -7.63 9.35 16.15
C TYR A 145 -8.31 8.06 16.60
N LYS A 146 -9.64 7.99 16.44
CA LYS A 146 -10.32 6.69 16.48
C LYS A 146 -9.96 5.92 15.23
N THR A 147 -9.54 4.68 15.39
CA THR A 147 -9.06 3.84 14.28
C THR A 147 -9.86 2.56 14.14
N ILE A 148 -9.84 2.02 12.93
CA ILE A 148 -10.19 0.64 12.63
C ILE A 148 -8.87 -0.08 12.32
N HIS A 149 -8.58 -1.15 13.06
CA HIS A 149 -7.44 -2.03 12.78
C HIS A 149 -7.90 -3.16 11.85
N ILE A 150 -7.18 -3.31 10.73
CA ILE A 150 -7.38 -4.40 9.77
C ILE A 150 -6.10 -5.23 9.65
N GLN A 151 -6.28 -6.54 9.53
CA GLN A 151 -5.20 -7.49 9.30
C GLN A 151 -5.64 -8.60 8.33
N LEU A 152 -4.67 -9.31 7.78
CA LEU A 152 -4.92 -10.50 6.98
C LEU A 152 -5.72 -11.53 7.79
N ASP A 153 -6.72 -12.15 7.15
CA ASP A 153 -7.46 -13.24 7.75
C ASP A 153 -6.66 -14.54 7.62
N GLN A 154 -5.86 -14.81 8.65
CA GLN A 154 -4.91 -15.91 8.75
C GLN A 154 -5.63 -17.28 8.92
N THR A 155 -6.28 -17.75 7.87
CA THR A 155 -6.76 -19.14 7.77
C THR A 155 -5.64 -20.13 7.42
N GLN A 156 -4.47 -19.62 7.03
CA GLN A 156 -3.21 -20.38 6.88
C GLN A 156 -2.02 -19.58 7.43
N PRO A 157 -0.97 -20.24 7.93
CA PRO A 157 0.26 -19.55 8.33
C PRO A 157 0.87 -18.85 7.12
N GLN A 158 0.93 -17.52 7.18
CA GLN A 158 1.64 -16.69 6.21
C GLN A 158 2.96 -16.24 6.83
N SER A 159 4.04 -16.38 6.08
CA SER A 159 5.37 -15.87 6.46
C SER A 159 5.43 -14.34 6.43
N GLU A 160 4.48 -13.69 5.77
CA GLU A 160 4.38 -12.24 5.65
C GLU A 160 3.06 -11.76 6.26
N SER A 161 3.07 -10.61 6.92
CA SER A 161 1.86 -9.93 7.35
C SER A 161 1.90 -8.45 7.01
N LYS A 162 0.72 -7.87 6.75
CA LYS A 162 0.55 -6.43 6.65
C LYS A 162 -0.74 -6.03 7.35
N GLU A 163 -0.63 -5.08 8.27
CA GLU A 163 -1.71 -4.60 9.11
C GLU A 163 -1.80 -3.09 8.99
N LEU A 164 -3.02 -2.55 9.08
CA LEU A 164 -3.27 -1.13 8.92
C LEU A 164 -4.19 -0.62 10.02
N TRP A 165 -3.86 0.55 10.54
CA TRP A 165 -4.73 1.34 11.39
C TRP A 165 -5.26 2.51 10.59
N LEU A 166 -6.57 2.50 10.33
CA LEU A 166 -7.24 3.45 9.45
C LEU A 166 -8.05 4.43 10.30
N ALA A 167 -7.94 5.73 10.06
CA ALA A 167 -8.68 6.77 10.77
C ALA A 167 -10.19 6.66 10.50
N ALA A 168 -10.96 6.13 11.45
CA ALA A 168 -12.36 5.77 11.27
C ALA A 168 -13.26 6.96 10.90
N GLU A 169 -12.89 8.16 11.34
CA GLU A 169 -13.65 9.41 11.17
C GLU A 169 -12.97 10.36 10.17
N HIS A 170 -11.84 9.97 9.57
CA HIS A 170 -11.09 10.78 8.60
C HIS A 170 -10.83 9.99 7.33
N TYR A 171 -11.92 9.59 6.67
CA TYR A 171 -11.87 8.88 5.39
C TYR A 171 -10.91 7.70 5.43
N TYR A 172 -10.86 6.91 6.49
CA TYR A 172 -9.97 5.75 6.60
C TYR A 172 -8.50 6.01 6.24
N LEU A 173 -8.01 7.24 6.47
CA LEU A 173 -6.61 7.60 6.25
C LEU A 173 -5.69 6.60 6.98
N PRO A 174 -4.72 5.97 6.29
CA PRO A 174 -3.77 5.08 6.95
C PRO A 174 -2.89 5.87 7.91
N LEU A 175 -3.05 5.62 9.20
CA LEU A 175 -2.30 6.28 10.27
C LEU A 175 -1.07 5.48 10.69
N ARG A 176 -1.16 4.16 10.62
CA ARG A 176 -0.08 3.24 10.94
C ARG A 176 -0.16 2.03 10.02
N ILE A 177 1.00 1.57 9.58
CA ILE A 177 1.14 0.33 8.82
C ILE A 177 2.22 -0.50 9.50
N MET A 178 1.89 -1.75 9.86
CA MET A 178 2.83 -2.72 10.38
C MET A 178 3.02 -3.83 9.36
N MET A 179 4.27 -4.18 9.08
CA MET A 179 4.64 -5.24 8.15
C MET A 179 5.61 -6.21 8.80
N VAL A 180 5.45 -7.48 8.46
CA VAL A 180 6.44 -8.53 8.71
C VAL A 180 6.77 -9.16 7.38
N ASP A 181 8.05 -9.18 7.01
CA ASP A 181 8.50 -9.87 5.80
C ASP A 181 8.72 -11.37 6.02
N ASP A 182 9.05 -12.09 4.95
CA ASP A 182 9.28 -13.54 4.94
C ASP A 182 10.44 -13.99 5.83
N ASN A 183 11.36 -13.09 6.17
CA ASN A 183 12.48 -13.33 7.08
C ASN A 183 12.15 -12.94 8.52
N GLY A 184 10.91 -12.52 8.79
CA GLY A 184 10.46 -12.05 10.10
C GLY A 184 10.89 -10.63 10.45
N ALA A 185 11.50 -9.89 9.52
CA ALA A 185 11.88 -8.50 9.74
C ALA A 185 10.62 -7.65 9.84
N LYS A 186 10.55 -6.83 10.90
CA LYS A 186 9.41 -5.96 11.16
C LYS A 186 9.67 -4.56 10.64
N MET A 187 8.66 -3.98 10.03
CA MET A 187 8.68 -2.59 9.56
C MET A 187 7.41 -1.88 9.99
N GLU A 188 7.57 -0.70 10.55
CA GLU A 188 6.48 0.17 10.97
C GLU A 188 6.56 1.50 10.23
N GLN A 189 5.42 1.95 9.71
CA GLN A 189 5.22 3.29 9.17
C GLN A 189 4.12 3.96 10.00
N THR A 190 4.29 5.24 10.29
CA THR A 190 3.28 6.07 10.97
C THR A 190 3.15 7.39 10.21
N LEU A 191 1.92 7.90 10.12
CA LEU A 191 1.65 9.21 9.52
C LEU A 191 2.37 10.31 10.32
N THR A 192 3.23 11.07 9.64
CA THR A 192 3.97 12.20 10.25
C THR A 192 3.43 13.54 9.82
N GLU A 193 2.83 13.63 8.64
CA GLU A 193 2.40 14.89 8.04
C GLU A 193 1.24 14.64 7.07
N LEU A 194 0.26 15.55 7.10
CA LEU A 194 -0.86 15.57 6.19
C LEU A 194 -1.09 17.00 5.72
N HIS A 195 -1.04 17.21 4.42
CA HIS A 195 -1.36 18.49 3.78
C HIS A 195 -2.58 18.33 2.90
N VAL A 196 -3.53 19.26 3.01
CA VAL A 196 -4.70 19.36 2.16
C VAL A 196 -4.78 20.81 1.70
N GLU A 197 -4.66 21.03 0.39
CA GLU A 197 -4.80 22.34 -0.26
C GLU A 197 -6.13 22.43 -1.02
#